data_AF-A0A4R8QSA1-F1
#
_entry.id   AF-A0A4R8QSA1-F1
#
_cell.length_a   1.000
_cell.length_b   1.000
_cell.length_c   1.000
_cell.angle_alpha   90.00
_cell.angle_beta   90.00
_cell.angle_gamma   90.00
#
_symmetry.space_group_name_H-M   'P 1'
#
loop_
_entity.id
_entity.type
_entity.pdbx_description
1 polymer ?
#
loop_
_entity_poly.entity_id
_entity_poly.type
_entity_poly.pdbx_seq_one_letter_code
_entity_poly.pdbx_strand_id
1 'polypeptide(L)'
;MAAYPPGRQLELRLHANPSRPYGAFDYPWPDDEHDLRLGPRGVSIDLTSDEREAEAVIEVVRPLVVKSGAQILLCKVIQAPSDSDQFAAWPGAITESGQSNGDPSYLVAKVFDYKLYSKSRDVLSPPFSNATLADIDLSCESAAYRGLFKPVGKLGDTAPTSKLTGHPNLAPEYYGTWLIDVQKRNHDSSDPQRFVGTVLMEYIEGETIEDICTRDPDSGDLVLPPGEVRLHDGPEGVLDMGMHRRMLTIKHLLHGLMVQLHHAIYCTALLPRNVMITRRNNGKAIPIPRPVLIDYTWSEVYDYTRLAATGHAHFHRKLDLPGHPAEVYGPEELPDFAGWVPSRWIREAYVRPWPPGGLLFDKWMLKAFGPKEEGPKYSIFETVRSRQREEQENREQEKKQEREQETEREREREAEQ
;
A
#
# COMPACT_ATOMS: atom_id res chain seq x y z
N MET A 1 -22.93 -20.57 3.40
CA MET A 1 -22.83 -20.13 4.81
C MET A 1 -21.55 -19.31 4.93
N ALA A 2 -21.58 -18.11 5.51
CA ALA A 2 -20.38 -17.26 5.62
C ALA A 2 -19.38 -17.88 6.61
N ALA A 3 -18.10 -17.99 6.22
CA ALA A 3 -17.06 -18.60 7.07
C ALA A 3 -16.80 -17.79 8.36
N TYR A 4 -17.05 -16.48 8.30
CA TYR A 4 -16.92 -15.53 9.40
C TYR A 4 -18.27 -14.83 9.64
N PRO A 5 -19.23 -15.47 10.33
CA PRO A 5 -20.54 -14.89 10.57
C PRO A 5 -20.48 -13.75 11.62
N PRO A 6 -21.43 -12.80 11.59
CA PRO A 6 -21.61 -11.81 12.65
C PRO A 6 -21.64 -12.43 14.06
N GLY A 7 -21.05 -11.75 15.04
CA GLY A 7 -20.93 -12.18 16.43
C GLY A 7 -19.82 -13.21 16.68
N ARG A 8 -19.12 -13.68 15.64
CA ARG A 8 -17.97 -14.58 15.81
C ARG A 8 -16.79 -13.80 16.39
N GLN A 9 -16.27 -14.28 17.52
CA GLN A 9 -15.00 -13.78 18.06
C GLN A 9 -13.81 -14.48 17.38
N LEU A 10 -12.81 -13.67 17.06
CA LEU A 10 -11.55 -14.09 16.47
C LEU A 10 -10.45 -13.75 17.47
N GLU A 11 -9.78 -14.79 17.94
CA GLU A 11 -8.57 -14.67 18.73
C GLU A 11 -7.39 -14.43 17.81
N LEU A 12 -6.56 -13.46 18.17
CA LEU A 12 -5.46 -12.97 17.35
C LEU A 12 -4.13 -13.17 18.06
N ARG A 13 -3.15 -13.64 17.30
CA ARG A 13 -1.73 -13.70 17.69
C ARG A 13 -0.91 -12.87 16.74
N LEU A 14 0.08 -12.13 17.23
CA LEU A 14 0.87 -11.28 16.39
C LEU A 14 1.68 -12.13 15.40
N HIS A 15 1.53 -11.84 14.11
CA HIS A 15 2.40 -12.43 13.10
C HIS A 15 3.67 -11.59 13.04
N ALA A 16 4.60 -11.82 13.97
CA ALA A 16 5.79 -10.98 14.13
C ALA A 16 6.70 -11.00 12.90
N ASN A 17 6.82 -12.17 12.26
CA ASN A 17 7.72 -12.43 11.13
C ASN A 17 6.96 -12.95 9.89
N PRO A 18 6.05 -12.16 9.28
CA PRO A 18 5.45 -12.55 8.01
C PRO A 18 6.54 -12.76 6.96
N SER A 19 6.30 -13.72 6.07
CA SER A 19 7.20 -13.97 4.95
C SER A 19 7.50 -12.70 4.16
N ARG A 20 8.71 -12.66 3.58
CA ARG A 20 9.03 -11.66 2.55
C ARG A 20 8.02 -11.80 1.40
N PRO A 21 7.64 -10.68 0.76
CA PRO A 21 6.70 -10.73 -0.35
C PRO A 21 7.32 -11.52 -1.51
N TYR A 22 6.49 -12.32 -2.19
CA TYR A 22 6.89 -13.17 -3.31
C TYR A 22 5.73 -13.33 -4.31
N GLY A 23 5.96 -14.01 -5.43
CA GLY A 23 4.91 -14.29 -6.42
C GLY A 23 4.68 -13.19 -7.47
N ALA A 24 5.18 -11.97 -7.24
CA ALA A 24 5.34 -10.95 -8.29
C ALA A 24 6.63 -11.19 -9.09
N PHE A 25 6.70 -10.65 -10.32
CA PHE A 25 7.82 -10.88 -11.24
C PHE A 25 9.17 -10.48 -10.64
N ASP A 26 9.21 -9.36 -9.90
CA ASP A 26 10.43 -8.78 -9.36
C ASP A 26 10.85 -9.33 -7.99
N TYR A 27 10.00 -10.14 -7.34
CA TYR A 27 10.36 -10.79 -6.09
C TYR A 27 11.07 -12.13 -6.31
N PRO A 28 12.00 -12.52 -5.43
CA PRO A 28 12.52 -13.88 -5.41
C PRO A 28 11.43 -14.87 -4.95
N TRP A 29 11.53 -16.12 -5.39
CA TRP A 29 10.72 -17.20 -4.81
C TRP A 29 11.35 -17.64 -3.48
N PRO A 30 10.53 -18.02 -2.48
CA PRO A 30 11.03 -18.60 -1.24
C PRO A 30 11.69 -19.97 -1.50
N ASP A 31 12.82 -20.22 -0.83
CA ASP A 31 13.59 -21.45 -0.97
C ASP A 31 13.13 -22.56 0.01
N ASP A 32 12.29 -22.24 0.99
CA ASP A 32 11.83 -23.17 2.02
C ASP A 32 10.57 -23.95 1.60
N GLU A 33 10.55 -25.25 1.90
CA GLU A 33 9.34 -26.06 1.86
C GLU A 33 8.48 -25.76 3.10
N HIS A 34 7.25 -25.27 2.90
CA HIS A 34 6.33 -24.94 3.99
C HIS A 34 4.92 -25.42 3.64
N ASP A 35 4.25 -26.12 4.55
CA ASP A 35 2.86 -26.55 4.35
C ASP A 35 1.89 -25.40 4.63
N LEU A 36 1.61 -24.63 3.57
CA LEU A 36 0.70 -23.49 3.58
C LEU A 36 -0.76 -23.86 3.95
N ARG A 37 -1.09 -25.15 4.06
CA ARG A 37 -2.42 -25.60 4.52
C ARG A 37 -2.57 -25.47 6.03
N LEU A 38 -1.46 -25.51 6.78
CA LEU A 38 -1.45 -25.40 8.25
C LEU A 38 -1.35 -23.94 8.70
N GLY A 39 -0.70 -23.10 7.92
CA GLY A 39 -0.64 -21.66 8.17
C GLY A 39 0.23 -20.93 7.17
N PRO A 40 0.18 -19.59 7.14
CA PRO A 40 1.08 -18.80 6.31
C PRO A 40 2.55 -19.03 6.68
N ARG A 41 3.47 -18.66 5.79
CA ARG A 41 4.92 -18.73 6.07
C ARG A 41 5.31 -17.78 7.21
N GLY A 42 6.30 -18.19 8.01
CA GLY A 42 6.74 -17.45 9.19
C GLY A 42 6.05 -17.88 10.50
N VAL A 43 5.10 -18.81 10.43
CA VAL A 43 4.46 -19.44 11.58
C VAL A 43 5.25 -20.67 12.00
N SER A 44 5.74 -20.71 13.25
CA SER A 44 6.19 -21.96 13.87
C SER A 44 4.96 -22.80 14.17
N ILE A 45 4.90 -24.02 13.64
CA ILE A 45 3.78 -24.95 13.84
C ILE A 45 3.89 -25.63 15.23
N ASP A 46 5.10 -25.66 15.81
CA ASP A 46 5.40 -26.22 17.14
C ASP A 46 5.40 -25.12 18.22
N LEU A 47 4.25 -24.48 18.43
CA LEU A 47 4.11 -23.45 19.48
C LEU A 47 4.05 -24.10 20.88
N THR A 48 4.82 -23.57 21.83
CA THR A 48 4.70 -23.87 23.27
C THR A 48 3.35 -23.43 23.82
N SER A 49 2.96 -23.87 25.03
CA SER A 49 1.67 -23.50 25.65
C SER A 49 1.48 -22.00 25.80
N ASP A 50 2.55 -21.28 26.10
CA ASP A 50 2.52 -19.84 26.41
C ASP A 50 2.47 -19.02 25.10
N GLU A 51 3.07 -19.52 24.02
CA GLU A 51 2.96 -18.96 22.67
C GLU A 51 1.59 -19.21 22.00
N ARG A 52 0.68 -19.95 22.67
CA ARG A 52 -0.69 -20.20 22.19
C ARG A 52 -1.71 -19.20 22.71
N GLU A 53 -1.35 -18.31 23.63
CA GLU A 53 -2.30 -17.33 24.15
C GLU A 53 -2.64 -16.27 23.10
N ALA A 54 -3.91 -15.84 23.11
CA ALA A 54 -4.37 -14.77 22.23
C ALA A 54 -3.93 -13.43 22.81
N GLU A 55 -3.22 -12.63 22.02
CA GLU A 55 -2.78 -11.29 22.40
C GLU A 55 -3.92 -10.27 22.28
N ALA A 56 -4.86 -10.52 21.36
CA ALA A 56 -6.00 -9.65 21.12
C ALA A 56 -7.24 -10.44 20.71
N VAL A 57 -8.42 -9.84 20.89
CA VAL A 57 -9.71 -10.43 20.50
C VAL A 57 -10.55 -9.38 19.78
N ILE A 58 -11.05 -9.75 18.60
CA ILE A 58 -12.00 -8.95 17.83
C ILE A 58 -13.29 -9.75 17.56
N GLU A 59 -14.41 -9.05 17.46
CA GLU A 59 -15.70 -9.65 17.11
C GLU A 59 -16.12 -9.19 15.73
N VAL A 60 -16.50 -10.13 14.86
CA VAL A 60 -17.01 -9.84 13.52
C VAL A 60 -18.38 -9.17 13.65
N VAL A 61 -18.50 -7.92 13.21
CA VAL A 61 -19.78 -7.21 13.13
C VAL A 61 -20.53 -7.65 11.88
N ARG A 62 -19.86 -7.58 10.74
CA ARG A 62 -20.38 -8.02 9.44
C ARG A 62 -19.26 -8.18 8.41
N PRO A 63 -19.42 -9.04 7.40
CA PRO A 63 -18.54 -9.00 6.24
C PRO A 63 -18.81 -7.73 5.41
N LEU A 64 -17.74 -7.09 4.94
CA LEU A 64 -17.77 -5.98 3.98
C LEU A 64 -17.69 -6.51 2.54
N VAL A 65 -16.83 -7.51 2.31
CA VAL A 65 -16.70 -8.18 1.00
C VAL A 65 -16.78 -9.69 1.19
N VAL A 66 -17.71 -10.32 0.45
CA VAL A 66 -17.89 -11.77 0.38
C VAL A 66 -17.74 -12.22 -1.07
N LYS A 67 -16.50 -12.29 -1.54
CA LYS A 67 -16.14 -12.80 -2.88
C LYS A 67 -15.02 -13.84 -2.73
N SER A 68 -14.67 -14.51 -3.82
CA SER A 68 -13.47 -15.36 -3.86
C SER A 68 -12.23 -14.54 -3.47
N GLY A 69 -11.37 -15.10 -2.62
CA GLY A 69 -10.12 -14.48 -2.18
C GLY A 69 -10.15 -14.06 -0.71
N ALA A 70 -9.38 -13.03 -0.38
CA ALA A 70 -9.36 -12.47 0.97
C ALA A 70 -10.74 -11.95 1.39
N GLN A 71 -11.16 -12.28 2.61
CA GLN A 71 -12.43 -11.81 3.17
C GLN A 71 -12.18 -10.51 3.92
N ILE A 72 -13.00 -9.48 3.65
CA ILE A 72 -12.90 -8.19 4.33
C ILE A 72 -14.02 -8.12 5.35
N LEU A 73 -13.67 -7.98 6.64
CA LEU A 73 -14.58 -8.02 7.76
C LEU A 73 -14.53 -6.69 8.52
N LEU A 74 -15.69 -6.14 8.84
CA LEU A 74 -15.80 -5.08 9.84
C LEU A 74 -15.85 -5.74 11.21
N CYS A 75 -14.93 -5.36 12.09
CA CYS A 75 -14.78 -5.97 13.39
C CYS A 75 -14.82 -4.93 14.51
N LYS A 76 -15.36 -5.32 15.66
CA LYS A 76 -15.30 -4.57 16.90
C LYS A 76 -14.15 -5.09 17.75
N VAL A 77 -13.35 -4.21 18.31
CA VAL A 77 -12.31 -4.55 19.29
C VAL A 77 -12.97 -4.96 20.60
N ILE A 78 -12.67 -6.18 21.07
CA ILE A 78 -13.12 -6.70 22.37
C ILE A 78 -11.98 -6.61 23.39
N GLN A 79 -10.78 -7.00 22.96
CA GLN A 79 -9.54 -6.93 23.72
C GLN A 79 -8.42 -6.44 22.79
N ALA A 80 -7.82 -5.31 23.11
CA ALA A 80 -6.63 -4.80 22.44
C ALA A 80 -5.36 -5.45 23.01
N PRO A 81 -4.27 -5.53 22.24
CA PRO A 81 -3.00 -6.04 22.74
C PRO A 81 -2.43 -5.12 23.83
N SER A 82 -1.81 -5.72 24.85
CA SER A 82 -1.31 -5.03 26.05
C SER A 82 -0.07 -4.15 25.79
N ASP A 83 0.71 -4.47 24.76
CA ASP A 83 1.97 -3.80 24.47
C ASP A 83 2.29 -3.89 22.98
N SER A 84 2.66 -2.78 22.32
CA SER A 84 3.20 -2.83 20.97
C SER A 84 3.76 -1.50 20.48
N ASP A 85 5.09 -1.44 20.41
CA ASP A 85 5.82 -0.47 19.59
C ASP A 85 5.75 -0.81 18.07
N GLN A 86 5.17 -1.95 17.69
CA GLN A 86 5.25 -2.52 16.34
C GLN A 86 4.11 -2.08 15.40
N PHE A 87 3.01 -1.54 15.93
CA PHE A 87 1.85 -1.08 15.16
C PHE A 87 1.15 0.10 15.83
N ALA A 88 0.16 0.71 15.17
CA ALA A 88 -0.57 1.85 15.74
C ALA A 88 -1.45 1.42 16.92
N ALA A 89 -1.72 2.33 17.84
CA ALA A 89 -2.67 2.10 18.92
C ALA A 89 -4.05 1.78 18.35
N TRP A 90 -4.69 0.74 18.89
CA TRP A 90 -5.98 0.26 18.41
C TRP A 90 -7.12 1.23 18.76
N PRO A 91 -8.16 1.31 17.93
CA PRO A 91 -9.33 2.15 18.22
C PRO A 91 -10.05 1.64 19.47
N GLY A 92 -10.35 2.57 20.40
CA GLY A 92 -11.02 2.25 21.67
C GLY A 92 -10.12 1.68 22.77
N ALA A 93 -8.79 1.56 22.54
CA ALA A 93 -7.86 1.24 23.62
C ALA A 93 -7.90 2.31 24.73
N ILE A 94 -7.90 1.87 25.99
CA ILE A 94 -7.81 2.77 27.15
C ILE A 94 -6.38 3.31 27.16
N THR A 95 -6.23 4.63 26.98
CA THR A 95 -4.91 5.27 27.08
C THR A 95 -4.42 5.23 28.53
N GLU A 96 -3.11 5.43 28.78
CA GLU A 96 -2.53 5.52 30.12
C GLU A 96 -3.25 6.55 31.03
N SER A 97 -3.98 7.50 30.45
CA SER A 97 -4.81 8.49 31.15
C SER A 97 -6.16 7.96 31.65
N GLY A 98 -6.50 6.69 31.42
CA GLY A 98 -7.76 6.07 31.82
C GLY A 98 -8.98 6.53 31.02
N GLN A 99 -8.79 7.35 29.99
CA GLN A 99 -9.86 7.80 29.09
C GLN A 99 -9.92 6.88 27.86
N SER A 100 -11.11 6.32 27.60
CA SER A 100 -11.45 5.81 26.28
C SER A 100 -11.69 7.03 25.37
N ASN A 101 -11.14 7.03 24.16
CA ASN A 101 -11.25 8.17 23.25
C ASN A 101 -12.69 8.48 22.77
N GLY A 102 -13.72 7.80 23.28
CA GLY A 102 -15.12 7.94 22.82
C GLY A 102 -15.34 7.52 21.35
N ASP A 103 -14.27 7.17 20.65
CA ASP A 103 -14.25 6.84 19.23
C ASP A 103 -14.75 5.39 19.01
N PRO A 104 -15.38 5.10 17.86
CA PRO A 104 -15.86 3.75 17.56
C PRO A 104 -14.72 2.74 17.65
N SER A 105 -14.89 1.66 18.42
CA SER A 105 -13.89 0.58 18.57
C SER A 105 -13.87 -0.36 17.36
N TYR A 106 -13.99 0.17 16.15
CA TYR A 106 -14.08 -0.62 14.91
C TYR A 106 -12.77 -0.59 14.13
N LEU A 107 -12.42 -1.73 13.55
CA LEU A 107 -11.32 -1.89 12.61
C LEU A 107 -11.73 -2.83 11.48
N VAL A 108 -10.95 -2.87 10.41
CA VAL A 108 -11.12 -3.83 9.31
C VAL A 108 -10.11 -4.95 9.46
N ALA A 109 -10.60 -6.19 9.37
CA ALA A 109 -9.77 -7.39 9.24
C ALA A 109 -9.86 -7.93 7.82
N LYS A 110 -8.74 -7.92 7.09
CA LYS A 110 -8.63 -8.61 5.80
C LYS A 110 -7.99 -9.98 6.02
N VAL A 111 -8.81 -11.03 5.93
CA VAL A 111 -8.46 -12.41 6.27
C VAL A 111 -8.12 -13.22 5.03
N PHE A 112 -6.92 -13.80 5.00
CA PHE A 112 -6.38 -14.56 3.88
C PHE A 112 -6.57 -16.06 4.10
N ASP A 113 -7.83 -16.50 4.14
CA ASP A 113 -8.17 -17.91 4.32
C ASP A 113 -8.18 -18.64 2.97
N TYR A 114 -7.16 -19.47 2.72
CA TYR A 114 -7.03 -20.21 1.47
C TYR A 114 -8.24 -21.08 1.09
N LYS A 115 -9.07 -21.51 2.05
CA LYS A 115 -10.28 -22.30 1.76
C LYS A 115 -11.36 -21.47 1.07
N LEU A 116 -11.27 -20.14 1.12
CA LEU A 116 -12.21 -19.19 0.54
C LEU A 116 -11.72 -18.58 -0.79
N TYR A 117 -10.49 -18.89 -1.17
CA TYR A 117 -9.98 -18.60 -2.51
C TYR A 117 -10.62 -19.60 -3.47
N SER A 118 -11.37 -19.14 -4.45
CA SER A 118 -11.79 -19.98 -5.57
C SER A 118 -10.72 -19.87 -6.64
N LYS A 119 -10.18 -21.01 -7.11
CA LYS A 119 -9.50 -21.01 -8.41
C LYS A 119 -10.52 -20.53 -9.44
N SER A 120 -10.24 -19.42 -10.11
CA SER A 120 -10.90 -19.18 -11.38
C SER A 120 -10.61 -20.42 -12.24
N ARG A 121 -11.65 -20.98 -12.88
CA ARG A 121 -11.47 -22.05 -13.87
C ARG A 121 -10.88 -21.52 -15.19
N ASP A 122 -10.47 -20.25 -15.23
CA ASP A 122 -9.79 -19.70 -16.37
C ASP A 122 -8.47 -20.42 -16.64
N VAL A 123 -8.26 -20.75 -17.90
CA VAL A 123 -7.02 -21.33 -18.46
C VAL A 123 -5.81 -20.41 -18.23
N LEU A 124 -6.06 -19.12 -17.97
CA LEU A 124 -5.06 -18.10 -17.66
C LEU A 124 -4.76 -17.94 -16.16
N SER A 125 -5.44 -18.68 -15.29
CA SER A 125 -5.17 -18.60 -13.85
C SER A 125 -3.77 -19.12 -13.56
N PRO A 126 -2.96 -18.41 -12.75
CA PRO A 126 -1.63 -18.87 -12.38
C PRO A 126 -1.70 -20.31 -11.82
N PRO A 127 -0.70 -21.17 -12.07
CA PRO A 127 -0.73 -22.59 -11.68
C PRO A 127 -0.54 -22.80 -10.16
N PHE A 128 -0.86 -21.80 -9.34
CA PHE A 128 -0.65 -21.82 -7.91
C PHE A 128 -1.80 -22.51 -7.16
N SER A 129 -1.48 -23.08 -6.01
CA SER A 129 -2.51 -23.56 -5.08
C SER A 129 -3.20 -22.37 -4.43
N ASN A 130 -4.43 -22.55 -3.94
CA ASN A 130 -5.13 -21.50 -3.19
C ASN A 130 -4.35 -21.06 -1.94
N ALA A 131 -3.63 -21.99 -1.31
CA ALA A 131 -2.80 -21.71 -0.15
C ALA A 131 -1.61 -20.83 -0.53
N THR A 132 -1.01 -21.10 -1.69
CA THR A 132 0.04 -20.27 -2.28
C THR A 132 -0.46 -18.87 -2.61
N LEU A 133 -1.65 -18.73 -3.21
CA LEU A 133 -2.22 -17.42 -3.53
C LEU A 133 -2.53 -16.61 -2.26
N ALA A 134 -3.14 -17.23 -1.25
CA ALA A 134 -3.44 -16.56 0.01
C ALA A 134 -2.18 -16.07 0.73
N ASP A 135 -1.08 -16.85 0.70
CA ASP A 135 0.20 -16.47 1.30
C ASP A 135 0.94 -15.39 0.48
N ILE A 136 0.84 -15.43 -0.86
CA ILE A 136 1.32 -14.33 -1.73
C ILE A 136 0.60 -13.03 -1.37
N ASP A 137 -0.73 -13.03 -1.39
CA ASP A 137 -1.52 -11.82 -1.13
C ASP A 137 -1.26 -11.26 0.28
N LEU A 138 -1.17 -12.14 1.29
CA LEU A 138 -0.83 -11.77 2.66
C LEU A 138 0.57 -11.16 2.76
N SER A 139 1.58 -11.81 2.17
CA SER A 139 2.98 -11.39 2.27
C SER A 139 3.21 -10.04 1.58
N CYS A 140 2.63 -9.83 0.39
CA CYS A 140 2.68 -8.57 -0.34
C CYS A 140 2.00 -7.43 0.43
N GLU A 141 0.75 -7.64 0.88
CA GLU A 141 0.01 -6.58 1.58
C GLU A 141 0.64 -6.26 2.94
N SER A 142 1.05 -7.27 3.70
CA SER A 142 1.76 -7.09 4.96
C SER A 142 3.08 -6.34 4.77
N ALA A 143 3.87 -6.67 3.73
CA ALA A 143 5.13 -5.98 3.44
C ALA A 143 4.91 -4.50 3.10
N ALA A 144 3.91 -4.19 2.28
CA ALA A 144 3.56 -2.82 1.92
C ALA A 144 3.16 -1.99 3.14
N TYR A 145 2.22 -2.47 3.96
CA TYR A 145 1.79 -1.76 5.16
C TYR A 145 2.92 -1.61 6.18
N ARG A 146 3.74 -2.64 6.40
CA ARG A 146 4.92 -2.54 7.28
C ARG A 146 5.92 -1.52 6.76
N GLY A 147 6.13 -1.45 5.44
CA GLY A 147 6.98 -0.45 4.80
C GLY A 147 6.47 0.97 5.03
N LEU A 148 5.16 1.19 4.89
CA LEU A 148 4.50 2.49 5.11
C LEU A 148 4.43 2.90 6.59
N PHE A 149 4.32 1.92 7.49
CA PHE A 149 4.24 2.15 8.93
C PHE A 149 5.60 2.45 9.56
N LYS A 150 6.70 1.94 8.99
CA LYS A 150 8.05 2.20 9.50
C LYS A 150 8.29 3.72 9.57
N PRO A 151 8.78 4.24 10.71
CA PRO A 151 9.06 5.67 10.82
C PRO A 151 10.12 6.07 9.79
N VAL A 152 9.84 7.13 9.04
CA VAL A 152 10.75 7.62 8.01
C VAL A 152 11.66 8.67 8.63
N GLY A 153 12.97 8.52 8.53
CA GLY A 153 13.88 9.64 8.78
C GLY A 153 13.99 10.54 7.55
N LYS A 154 13.91 11.87 7.70
CA LYS A 154 14.52 12.77 6.73
C LYS A 154 16.03 12.61 6.80
N LEU A 155 16.71 12.59 5.65
CA LEU A 155 18.17 12.71 5.61
C LEU A 155 18.53 14.12 6.13
N GLY A 156 18.84 14.23 7.43
CA GLY A 156 19.18 15.50 8.10
C GLY A 156 18.49 15.78 9.44
N ASP A 157 17.44 15.04 9.82
CA ASP A 157 16.77 15.21 11.12
C ASP A 157 17.12 14.08 12.11
N THR A 158 17.37 14.42 13.37
CA THR A 158 17.71 13.50 14.47
C THR A 158 16.50 12.78 15.10
N ALA A 159 15.33 12.81 14.45
CA ALA A 159 14.12 12.16 14.94
C ALA A 159 13.32 11.51 13.80
N PRO A 160 12.62 10.36 14.05
CA PRO A 160 11.77 9.71 13.05
C PRO A 160 10.59 10.61 12.65
N THR A 161 10.59 11.08 11.40
CA THR A 161 9.59 11.97 10.82
C THR A 161 8.40 11.19 10.24
N SER A 162 7.44 10.86 11.11
CA SER A 162 6.08 10.37 10.80
C SER A 162 5.94 9.03 10.06
N LYS A 163 4.83 8.34 10.31
CA LYS A 163 4.39 7.12 9.62
C LYS A 163 3.52 7.51 8.43
N LEU A 164 3.50 6.70 7.37
CA LEU A 164 2.72 6.95 6.15
C LEU A 164 1.37 6.20 6.13
N THR A 165 0.98 5.62 7.26
CA THR A 165 -0.33 5.03 7.50
C THR A 165 -1.20 6.03 8.28
N GLY A 166 -2.52 5.86 8.21
CA GLY A 166 -3.48 6.68 8.96
C GLY A 166 -3.64 8.10 8.42
N HIS A 167 -4.57 8.86 8.98
CA HIS A 167 -4.82 10.23 8.56
C HIS A 167 -3.58 11.13 8.80
N PRO A 168 -3.17 11.99 7.84
CA PRO A 168 -3.84 12.34 6.59
C PRO A 168 -3.35 11.56 5.35
N ASN A 169 -2.58 10.49 5.55
CA ASN A 169 -1.89 9.77 4.47
C ASN A 169 -2.84 9.00 3.55
N LEU A 170 -2.32 8.56 2.40
CA LEU A 170 -3.11 7.78 1.45
C LEU A 170 -3.44 6.37 1.96
N ALA A 171 -2.55 5.75 2.73
CA ALA A 171 -2.79 4.41 3.27
C ALA A 171 -3.63 4.46 4.57
N PRO A 172 -4.53 3.49 4.79
CA PRO A 172 -5.19 3.27 6.06
C PRO A 172 -4.20 3.17 7.23
N GLU A 173 -4.62 3.54 8.45
CA GLU A 173 -3.85 3.23 9.66
C GLU A 173 -3.61 1.71 9.76
N TYR A 174 -2.40 1.31 10.10
CA TYR A 174 -2.01 -0.10 10.15
C TYR A 174 -1.92 -0.58 11.61
N TYR A 175 -2.71 -1.60 11.93
CA TYR A 175 -2.81 -2.18 13.28
C TYR A 175 -2.10 -3.53 13.41
N GLY A 176 -1.29 -3.91 12.41
CA GLY A 176 -0.48 -5.12 12.44
C GLY A 176 -0.96 -6.23 11.50
N THR A 177 -0.11 -7.24 11.35
CA THR A 177 -0.42 -8.51 10.69
C THR A 177 -0.52 -9.57 11.77
N TRP A 178 -1.59 -10.34 11.75
CA TRP A 178 -1.99 -11.25 12.82
C TRP A 178 -2.31 -12.63 12.25
N LEU A 179 -2.36 -13.62 13.14
CA LEU A 179 -2.82 -14.97 12.87
C LEU A 179 -4.13 -15.21 13.60
N ILE A 180 -5.07 -15.86 12.93
CA ILE A 180 -6.33 -16.34 13.50
C ILE A 180 -6.27 -17.86 13.59
N ASP A 181 -6.54 -18.41 14.77
CA ASP A 181 -6.80 -19.84 14.94
C ASP A 181 -8.24 -20.18 14.51
N VAL A 182 -8.39 -20.98 13.47
CA VAL A 182 -9.72 -21.26 12.89
C VAL A 182 -10.37 -22.51 13.50
N GLN A 183 -9.63 -23.33 14.27
CA GLN A 183 -10.03 -24.69 14.68
C GLN A 183 -10.20 -24.92 16.18
N LYS A 184 -9.94 -23.93 17.04
CA LYS A 184 -10.04 -24.03 18.51
C LYS A 184 -11.37 -24.58 19.09
N ARG A 185 -12.42 -24.77 18.27
CA ARG A 185 -13.72 -25.31 18.71
C ARG A 185 -13.77 -26.84 18.81
N ASN A 186 -12.83 -27.58 18.23
CA ASN A 186 -12.81 -29.05 18.27
C ASN A 186 -11.55 -29.58 18.96
N HIS A 187 -11.50 -29.51 20.29
CA HIS A 187 -10.46 -30.19 21.07
C HIS A 187 -10.45 -31.73 20.87
N ASP A 188 -11.52 -32.30 20.28
CA ASP A 188 -11.67 -33.73 19.99
C ASP A 188 -11.28 -34.16 18.56
N SER A 189 -10.89 -33.23 17.68
CA SER A 189 -10.45 -33.61 16.33
C SER A 189 -8.95 -33.86 16.29
N SER A 190 -8.53 -35.01 15.78
CA SER A 190 -7.13 -35.32 15.42
C SER A 190 -6.57 -34.46 14.28
N ASP A 191 -7.30 -33.43 13.85
CA ASP A 191 -6.89 -32.55 12.76
C ASP A 191 -5.82 -31.57 13.27
N PRO A 192 -4.75 -31.35 12.47
CA PRO A 192 -3.69 -30.42 12.85
C PRO A 192 -4.24 -29.00 12.91
N GLN A 193 -3.83 -28.25 13.94
CA GLN A 193 -4.21 -26.85 14.16
C GLN A 193 -3.91 -25.99 12.92
N ARG A 194 -4.91 -25.21 12.51
CA ARG A 194 -4.83 -24.37 11.31
C ARG A 194 -4.92 -22.88 11.63
N PHE A 195 -3.89 -22.15 11.21
CA PHE A 195 -3.84 -20.69 11.27
C PHE A 195 -4.14 -20.06 9.90
N VAL A 196 -4.73 -18.88 9.93
CA VAL A 196 -4.89 -18.03 8.75
C VAL A 196 -4.34 -16.65 9.04
N GLY A 197 -3.65 -16.04 8.08
CA GLY A 197 -3.14 -14.68 8.22
C GLY A 197 -4.24 -13.64 8.05
N THR A 198 -4.11 -12.52 8.75
CA THR A 198 -4.97 -11.35 8.60
C THR A 198 -4.16 -10.07 8.71
N VAL A 199 -4.53 -9.05 7.95
CA VAL A 199 -4.02 -7.68 8.13
C VAL A 199 -5.12 -6.84 8.77
N LEU A 200 -4.80 -6.15 9.85
CA LEU A 200 -5.73 -5.24 10.54
C LEU A 200 -5.43 -3.79 10.18
N MET A 201 -6.47 -3.04 9.81
CA MET A 201 -6.35 -1.67 9.32
C MET A 201 -7.53 -0.77 9.72
N GLU A 202 -7.36 0.54 9.55
CA GLU A 202 -8.38 1.58 9.77
C GLU A 202 -9.71 1.20 9.09
N TYR A 203 -10.82 1.36 9.83
CA TYR A 203 -12.13 1.31 9.19
C TYR A 203 -12.43 2.65 8.53
N ILE A 204 -12.49 2.64 7.20
CA ILE A 204 -12.80 3.82 6.39
C ILE A 204 -14.31 3.92 6.20
N GLU A 205 -14.92 4.92 6.84
CA GLU A 205 -16.32 5.30 6.60
C GLU A 205 -16.42 6.10 5.30
N GLY A 206 -16.60 5.40 4.18
CA GLY A 206 -16.65 5.99 2.84
C GLY A 206 -17.05 4.97 1.78
N GLU A 207 -17.04 5.42 0.53
CA GLU A 207 -17.35 4.60 -0.65
C GLU A 207 -16.17 4.58 -1.62
N THR A 208 -15.98 3.49 -2.36
CA THR A 208 -14.97 3.43 -3.43
C THR A 208 -15.41 4.30 -4.61
N ILE A 209 -14.46 4.81 -5.41
CA ILE A 209 -14.83 5.53 -6.64
C ILE A 209 -15.68 4.66 -7.57
N GLU A 210 -15.38 3.35 -7.62
CA GLU A 210 -16.16 2.39 -8.40
C GLU A 210 -17.60 2.29 -7.89
N ASP A 211 -17.82 2.17 -6.58
CA ASP A 211 -19.16 2.01 -6.00
C ASP A 211 -19.99 3.31 -6.05
N ILE A 212 -19.32 4.47 -6.05
CA ILE A 212 -19.97 5.76 -6.27
C ILE A 212 -20.52 5.88 -7.71
N CYS A 213 -19.86 5.26 -8.67
CA CYS A 213 -20.16 5.41 -10.09
C CYS A 213 -20.88 4.19 -10.65
N THR A 214 -21.45 4.35 -11.84
CA THR A 214 -21.69 3.24 -12.76
C THR A 214 -20.68 3.28 -13.89
N ARG A 215 -20.64 2.26 -14.75
CA ARG A 215 -19.87 2.30 -15.99
C ARG A 215 -20.78 2.47 -17.19
N ASP A 216 -20.41 3.37 -18.09
CA ASP A 216 -21.02 3.50 -19.40
C ASP A 216 -20.81 2.20 -20.19
N PRO A 217 -21.87 1.56 -20.73
CA PRO A 217 -21.75 0.25 -21.34
C PRO A 217 -20.92 0.24 -22.63
N ASP A 218 -20.88 1.36 -23.35
CA ASP A 218 -20.20 1.45 -24.66
C ASP A 218 -18.73 1.81 -24.50
N SER A 219 -18.42 2.76 -23.63
CA SER A 219 -17.07 3.27 -23.42
C SER A 219 -16.32 2.67 -22.24
N GLY A 220 -17.04 2.12 -21.26
CA GLY A 220 -16.47 1.67 -19.98
C GLY A 220 -16.13 2.81 -19.01
N ASP A 221 -16.37 4.07 -19.38
CA ASP A 221 -16.09 5.26 -18.56
C ASP A 221 -16.96 5.29 -17.29
N LEU A 222 -16.43 5.84 -16.20
CA LEU A 222 -17.16 6.07 -14.95
C LEU A 222 -18.21 7.18 -15.12
N VAL A 223 -19.45 6.87 -14.77
CA VAL A 223 -20.58 7.80 -14.80
C VAL A 223 -21.05 8.04 -13.37
N LEU A 224 -20.95 9.29 -12.91
CA LEU A 224 -21.49 9.66 -11.59
C LEU A 224 -23.02 9.72 -11.63
N PRO A 225 -23.70 9.36 -10.52
CA PRO A 225 -25.12 9.58 -10.39
C PRO A 225 -25.44 11.09 -10.44
N PRO A 226 -26.63 11.48 -10.91
CA PRO A 226 -27.06 12.86 -10.88
C PRO A 226 -27.22 13.35 -9.43
N GLY A 227 -26.67 14.54 -9.13
CA GLY A 227 -26.82 15.18 -7.82
C GLY A 227 -25.68 14.83 -6.85
N GLU A 228 -26.00 14.82 -5.55
CA GLU A 228 -25.03 14.59 -4.49
C GLU A 228 -24.81 13.10 -4.23
N VAL A 229 -23.56 12.74 -3.94
CA VAL A 229 -23.15 11.38 -3.58
C VAL A 229 -23.17 11.24 -2.07
N ARG A 230 -23.71 10.15 -1.56
CA ARG A 230 -23.62 9.79 -0.14
C ARG A 230 -22.45 8.85 0.08
N LEU A 231 -21.48 9.26 0.89
CA LEU A 231 -20.30 8.49 1.27
C LEU A 231 -20.50 7.70 2.58
N HIS A 232 -21.34 8.22 3.48
CA HIS A 232 -21.71 7.56 4.74
C HIS A 232 -22.99 8.21 5.29
N ASP A 233 -23.54 7.63 6.35
CA ASP A 233 -24.71 8.18 7.03
C ASP A 233 -24.40 9.51 7.74
N GLY A 234 -25.35 10.45 7.69
CA GLY A 234 -25.22 11.79 8.25
C GLY A 234 -25.15 12.90 7.18
N PRO A 235 -25.46 14.16 7.54
CA PRO A 235 -25.46 15.28 6.60
C PRO A 235 -24.08 15.58 5.99
N GLU A 236 -23.01 15.37 6.75
CA GLU A 236 -21.63 15.61 6.29
C GLU A 236 -21.07 14.54 5.35
N GLY A 237 -21.78 13.41 5.23
CA GLY A 237 -21.48 12.34 4.28
C GLY A 237 -22.05 12.56 2.89
N VAL A 238 -22.89 13.58 2.69
CA VAL A 238 -23.45 13.92 1.39
C VAL A 238 -22.58 15.00 0.73
N LEU A 239 -22.15 14.75 -0.50
CA LEU A 239 -21.17 15.58 -1.18
C LEU A 239 -21.48 15.74 -2.67
N ASP A 240 -21.50 16.98 -3.15
CA ASP A 240 -21.43 17.26 -4.58
C ASP A 240 -20.05 16.91 -5.14
N MET A 241 -20.00 15.86 -5.96
CA MET A 241 -18.81 15.35 -6.64
C MET A 241 -18.61 15.99 -8.02
N GLY A 242 -18.82 17.31 -8.10
CA GLY A 242 -18.46 18.13 -9.25
C GLY A 242 -16.98 18.02 -9.64
N MET A 243 -16.68 18.48 -10.87
CA MET A 243 -15.35 18.34 -11.48
C MET A 243 -14.21 18.83 -10.58
N HIS A 244 -14.38 19.95 -9.88
CA HIS A 244 -13.35 20.48 -9.00
C HIS A 244 -12.96 19.51 -7.87
N ARG A 245 -13.94 18.89 -7.20
CA ARG A 245 -13.67 17.92 -6.12
C ARG A 245 -13.05 16.65 -6.65
N ARG A 246 -13.56 16.12 -7.77
CA ARG A 246 -12.98 14.93 -8.43
C ARG A 246 -11.50 15.13 -8.76
N MET A 247 -11.17 16.29 -9.34
CA MET A 247 -9.77 16.61 -9.64
C MET A 247 -8.94 16.87 -8.38
N LEU A 248 -9.53 17.38 -7.29
CA LEU A 248 -8.84 17.48 -6.00
C LEU A 248 -8.53 16.09 -5.41
N THR A 249 -9.45 15.13 -5.54
CA THR A 249 -9.22 13.72 -5.19
C THR A 249 -8.04 13.16 -5.97
N ILE A 250 -7.99 13.35 -7.29
CA ILE A 250 -6.84 12.91 -8.11
C ILE A 250 -5.55 13.61 -7.69
N LYS A 251 -5.59 14.90 -7.39
CA LYS A 251 -4.42 15.63 -6.90
C LYS A 251 -3.86 15.02 -5.61
N HIS A 252 -4.73 14.74 -4.63
CA HIS A 252 -4.33 14.12 -3.37
C HIS A 252 -3.81 12.70 -3.56
N LEU A 253 -4.45 11.92 -4.43
CA LEU A 253 -4.05 10.57 -4.78
C LEU A 253 -2.64 10.55 -5.39
N LEU A 254 -2.39 11.33 -6.44
CA LEU A 254 -1.08 11.38 -7.11
C LEU A 254 0.02 11.92 -6.19
N HIS A 255 -0.28 12.88 -5.31
CA HIS A 255 0.67 13.31 -4.30
C HIS A 255 1.03 12.17 -3.33
N GLY A 256 0.02 11.48 -2.79
CA GLY A 256 0.22 10.37 -1.86
C GLY A 256 1.02 9.24 -2.49
N LEU A 257 0.72 8.89 -3.74
CA LEU A 257 1.48 7.89 -4.50
C LEU A 257 2.95 8.30 -4.69
N MET A 258 3.24 9.57 -5.01
CA MET A 258 4.63 10.04 -5.08
C MET A 258 5.35 9.97 -3.75
N VAL A 259 4.65 10.25 -2.64
CA VAL A 259 5.22 10.06 -1.29
C VAL A 259 5.54 8.58 -1.07
N GLN A 260 4.63 7.65 -1.39
CA GLN A 260 4.89 6.20 -1.24
C GLN A 260 6.06 5.73 -2.13
N LEU A 261 6.10 6.20 -3.38
CA LEU A 261 7.17 5.86 -4.33
C LEU A 261 8.54 6.39 -3.91
N HIS A 262 8.57 7.57 -3.28
CA HIS A 262 9.79 8.10 -2.65
C HIS A 262 10.32 7.17 -1.54
N HIS A 263 9.44 6.43 -0.87
CA HIS A 263 9.80 5.39 0.09
C HIS A 263 10.04 4.02 -0.55
N ALA A 264 10.10 3.98 -1.88
CA ALA A 264 10.26 2.78 -2.70
C ALA A 264 9.14 1.75 -2.50
N ILE A 265 7.92 2.25 -2.33
CA ILE A 265 6.69 1.46 -2.31
C ILE A 265 5.85 1.90 -3.50
N TYR A 266 5.67 1.00 -4.46
CA TYR A 266 5.03 1.26 -5.73
C TYR A 266 3.67 0.57 -5.82
N CYS A 267 2.61 1.32 -6.09
CA CYS A 267 1.30 0.75 -6.39
C CYS A 267 1.27 0.34 -7.87
N THR A 268 1.27 -0.97 -8.14
CA THR A 268 1.23 -1.47 -9.53
C THR A 268 -0.18 -1.47 -10.14
N ALA A 269 -1.22 -1.37 -9.30
CA ALA A 269 -2.62 -1.50 -9.70
C ALA A 269 -3.48 -0.37 -9.14
N LEU A 270 -3.39 0.79 -9.78
CA LEU A 270 -4.21 1.94 -9.43
C LEU A 270 -5.58 1.83 -10.11
N LEU A 271 -6.59 1.44 -9.35
CA LEU A 271 -7.94 1.20 -9.86
C LEU A 271 -8.99 1.94 -9.03
N PRO A 272 -10.09 2.42 -9.63
CA PRO A 272 -11.13 3.16 -8.90
C PRO A 272 -11.74 2.38 -7.73
N ARG A 273 -11.87 1.06 -7.89
CA ARG A 273 -12.35 0.14 -6.83
C ARG A 273 -11.42 0.04 -5.62
N ASN A 274 -10.17 0.46 -5.77
CA ASN A 274 -9.15 0.46 -4.72
C ASN A 274 -8.96 1.85 -4.10
N VAL A 275 -9.73 2.86 -4.50
CA VAL A 275 -9.67 4.21 -3.94
C VAL A 275 -10.98 4.54 -3.26
N MET A 276 -10.98 4.53 -1.92
CA MET A 276 -12.10 4.98 -1.11
C MET A 276 -12.04 6.49 -0.89
N ILE A 277 -13.21 7.13 -0.81
CA ILE A 277 -13.33 8.55 -0.45
C ILE A 277 -14.06 8.64 0.87
N THR A 278 -13.43 9.27 1.86
CA THR A 278 -14.04 9.49 3.17
C THR A 278 -14.07 10.97 3.56
N ARG A 279 -15.10 11.33 4.32
CA ARG A 279 -15.27 12.62 4.99
C ARG A 279 -15.19 12.48 6.51
N ARG A 280 -14.76 11.34 7.02
CA ARG A 280 -14.55 11.07 8.44
C ARG A 280 -13.16 10.51 8.70
N ASN A 281 -12.71 10.71 9.93
CA ASN A 281 -11.54 10.06 10.52
C ASN A 281 -11.95 9.64 11.94
N ASN A 282 -12.08 8.34 12.19
CA ASN A 282 -12.54 7.78 13.46
C ASN A 282 -13.83 8.45 13.98
N GLY A 283 -14.87 8.52 13.12
CA GLY A 283 -16.15 9.16 13.45
C GLY A 283 -16.16 10.69 13.45
N LYS A 284 -15.01 11.37 13.30
CA LYS A 284 -14.92 12.85 13.26
C LYS A 284 -14.91 13.35 11.84
N ALA A 285 -15.75 14.33 11.52
CA ALA A 285 -15.82 14.92 10.19
C ALA A 285 -14.52 15.66 9.82
N ILE A 286 -14.01 15.44 8.61
CA ILE A 286 -12.84 16.15 8.07
C ILE A 286 -13.24 17.17 7.00
N PRO A 287 -12.60 18.36 6.97
CA PRO A 287 -13.02 19.47 6.12
C PRO A 287 -12.78 19.23 4.64
N ILE A 288 -11.82 18.38 4.28
CA ILE A 288 -11.50 18.03 2.90
C ILE A 288 -11.61 16.51 2.78
N PRO A 289 -12.37 15.98 1.80
CA PRO A 289 -12.41 14.53 1.58
C PRO A 289 -11.01 13.95 1.39
N ARG A 290 -10.73 12.86 2.09
CA ARG A 290 -9.47 12.12 1.99
C ARG A 290 -9.68 10.96 1.01
N PRO A 291 -8.91 10.86 -0.08
CA PRO A 291 -8.77 9.59 -0.78
C PRO A 291 -7.93 8.64 0.07
N VAL A 292 -8.35 7.38 0.14
CA VAL A 292 -7.65 6.31 0.83
C VAL A 292 -7.43 5.17 -0.19
N LEU A 293 -6.18 4.84 -0.46
CA LEU A 293 -5.83 3.69 -1.28
C LEU A 293 -5.92 2.45 -0.40
N ILE A 294 -6.73 1.49 -0.82
CA ILE A 294 -6.88 0.19 -0.16
C ILE A 294 -6.36 -0.91 -1.10
N ASP A 295 -6.24 -2.12 -0.56
CA ASP A 295 -5.79 -3.31 -1.29
C ASP A 295 -4.35 -3.20 -1.83
N TYR A 296 -3.40 -3.37 -0.92
CA TYR A 296 -1.96 -3.32 -1.23
C TYR A 296 -1.40 -4.67 -1.70
N THR A 297 -2.25 -5.65 -2.03
CA THR A 297 -1.83 -7.01 -2.44
C THR A 297 -0.92 -7.01 -3.66
N TRP A 298 -1.05 -6.04 -4.58
CA TRP A 298 -0.20 -5.93 -5.75
C TRP A 298 0.84 -4.81 -5.62
N SER A 299 0.99 -4.22 -4.43
CA SER A 299 2.03 -3.20 -4.24
C SER A 299 3.41 -3.84 -4.17
N GLU A 300 4.36 -3.19 -4.82
CA GLU A 300 5.76 -3.59 -4.79
C GLU A 300 6.51 -2.79 -3.72
N VAL A 301 7.31 -3.49 -2.92
CA VAL A 301 8.22 -2.90 -1.96
C VAL A 301 9.62 -3.20 -2.44
N TYR A 302 10.29 -2.18 -2.96
CA TYR A 302 11.56 -2.32 -3.68
C TYR A 302 12.60 -3.11 -2.90
N ASP A 303 12.69 -2.92 -1.58
CA ASP A 303 13.69 -3.55 -0.70
C ASP A 303 13.64 -5.09 -0.71
N TYR A 304 12.53 -5.68 -1.18
CA TYR A 304 12.38 -7.13 -1.30
C TYR A 304 12.54 -7.64 -2.74
N THR A 305 12.79 -6.75 -3.71
CA THR A 305 12.99 -7.12 -5.11
C THR A 305 14.38 -7.71 -5.37
N ARG A 306 14.50 -8.48 -6.46
CA ARG A 306 15.78 -8.99 -6.95
C ARG A 306 16.75 -7.85 -7.30
N LEU A 307 16.23 -6.72 -7.77
CA LEU A 307 17.05 -5.56 -8.10
C LEU A 307 17.68 -4.94 -6.85
N ALA A 308 16.92 -4.80 -5.76
CA ALA A 308 17.46 -4.32 -4.49
C ALA A 308 18.57 -5.23 -3.94
N ALA A 309 18.47 -6.55 -4.15
CA ALA A 309 19.51 -7.51 -3.75
C ALA A 309 20.86 -7.28 -4.45
N THR A 310 20.89 -6.57 -5.59
CA THR A 310 22.14 -6.19 -6.28
C THR A 310 22.83 -4.96 -5.67
N GLY A 311 22.26 -4.36 -4.61
CA GLY A 311 22.83 -3.20 -3.92
C GLY A 311 22.49 -1.84 -4.56
N HIS A 312 21.70 -1.82 -5.63
CA HIS A 312 21.23 -0.57 -6.23
C HIS A 312 20.15 0.07 -5.37
N ALA A 313 20.34 1.33 -4.95
CA ALA A 313 19.29 2.10 -4.30
C ALA A 313 18.18 2.48 -5.28
N HIS A 314 16.92 2.41 -4.83
CA HIS A 314 15.77 2.83 -5.62
C HIS A 314 15.93 4.28 -6.10
N PHE A 315 15.64 4.55 -7.37
CA PHE A 315 15.87 5.86 -7.98
C PHE A 315 15.18 7.00 -7.21
N HIS A 316 13.93 6.81 -6.79
CA HIS A 316 13.17 7.85 -6.11
C HIS A 316 13.63 8.13 -4.67
N ARG A 317 14.39 7.22 -4.04
CA ARG A 317 15.02 7.46 -2.72
C ARG A 317 16.26 8.34 -2.82
N LYS A 318 16.80 8.56 -4.02
CA LYS A 318 17.94 9.46 -4.27
C LYS A 318 17.54 10.93 -4.35
N LEU A 319 16.23 11.22 -4.41
CA LEU A 319 15.70 12.57 -4.38
C LEU A 319 15.70 13.08 -2.94
N ASP A 320 15.80 14.40 -2.75
CA ASP A 320 15.74 15.00 -1.40
C ASP A 320 14.28 15.13 -0.92
N LEU A 321 13.34 15.26 -1.87
CA LEU A 321 11.90 15.29 -1.66
C LEU A 321 11.19 14.29 -2.59
N PRO A 322 9.91 13.98 -2.38
CA PRO A 322 9.13 13.23 -3.35
C PRO A 322 9.23 13.84 -4.76
N GLY A 323 9.32 13.00 -5.79
CA GLY A 323 9.40 13.48 -7.17
C GLY A 323 8.16 14.28 -7.58
N HIS A 324 8.31 15.19 -8.54
CA HIS A 324 7.18 15.93 -9.08
C HIS A 324 6.20 14.97 -9.80
N PRO A 325 4.89 14.93 -9.46
CA PRO A 325 3.96 13.94 -10.02
C PRO A 325 3.90 13.90 -11.55
N ALA A 326 4.09 15.03 -12.22
CA ALA A 326 4.10 15.14 -13.68
C ALA A 326 5.32 14.52 -14.38
N GLU A 327 6.29 13.98 -13.63
CA GLU A 327 7.40 13.20 -14.20
C GLU A 327 7.13 11.68 -14.21
N VAL A 328 6.08 11.24 -13.50
CA VAL A 328 5.73 9.81 -13.34
C VAL A 328 4.36 9.51 -13.91
N TYR A 329 3.40 10.41 -13.70
CA TYR A 329 1.99 10.17 -14.02
C TYR A 329 1.54 11.04 -15.17
N GLY A 330 0.95 10.39 -16.16
CA GLY A 330 0.18 10.93 -17.26
C GLY A 330 -1.23 10.34 -17.31
N PRO A 331 -1.99 10.63 -18.37
CA PRO A 331 -3.29 10.02 -18.62
C PRO A 331 -3.22 8.49 -18.83
N GLU A 332 -2.08 7.96 -19.27
CA GLU A 332 -1.87 6.53 -19.55
C GLU A 332 -1.88 5.66 -18.28
N GLU A 333 -1.59 6.23 -17.12
CA GLU A 333 -1.60 5.57 -15.81
C GLU A 333 -2.99 5.65 -15.13
N LEU A 334 -3.94 6.38 -15.70
CA LEU A 334 -5.30 6.56 -15.18
C LEU A 334 -6.42 6.12 -16.16
N PRO A 335 -6.24 5.06 -16.97
CA PRO A 335 -7.24 4.70 -17.99
C PRO A 335 -8.58 4.32 -17.37
N ASP A 336 -8.56 3.56 -16.27
CA ASP A 336 -9.76 3.14 -15.55
C ASP A 336 -10.50 4.29 -14.82
N PHE A 337 -9.86 5.45 -14.70
CA PHE A 337 -10.45 6.66 -14.12
C PHE A 337 -11.12 7.55 -15.17
N ALA A 338 -11.17 7.15 -16.45
CA ALA A 338 -11.94 7.87 -17.46
C ALA A 338 -13.39 8.05 -16.98
N GLY A 339 -13.94 9.26 -17.13
CA GLY A 339 -15.23 9.66 -16.56
C GLY A 339 -15.12 10.32 -15.18
N TRP A 340 -14.22 9.84 -14.31
CA TRP A 340 -13.82 10.54 -13.07
C TRP A 340 -12.80 11.65 -13.33
N VAL A 341 -11.80 11.37 -14.14
CA VAL A 341 -11.04 12.36 -14.90
C VAL A 341 -11.81 12.59 -16.21
N PRO A 342 -11.93 13.82 -16.74
CA PRO A 342 -12.66 14.04 -17.98
C PRO A 342 -12.17 13.08 -19.08
N SER A 343 -13.05 12.23 -19.61
CA SER A 343 -12.68 11.13 -20.51
C SER A 343 -11.87 11.60 -21.72
N ARG A 344 -12.18 12.79 -22.24
CA ARG A 344 -11.42 13.40 -23.34
C ARG A 344 -9.94 13.59 -23.00
N TRP A 345 -9.58 13.91 -21.75
CA TRP A 345 -8.19 14.08 -21.33
C TRP A 345 -7.42 12.76 -21.36
N ILE A 346 -8.10 11.66 -21.01
CA ILE A 346 -7.54 10.31 -21.08
C ILE A 346 -7.42 9.86 -22.54
N ARG A 347 -8.47 10.05 -23.35
CA ARG A 347 -8.49 9.62 -24.76
C ARG A 347 -7.52 10.40 -25.64
N GLU A 348 -7.26 11.68 -25.34
CA GLU A 348 -6.22 12.49 -26.01
C GLU A 348 -4.83 11.81 -25.96
N ALA A 349 -4.56 10.99 -24.94
CA ALA A 349 -3.32 10.21 -24.80
C ALA A 349 -3.11 9.17 -25.92
N TYR A 350 -4.20 8.70 -26.51
CA TYR A 350 -4.20 7.58 -27.47
C TYR A 350 -4.47 8.03 -28.91
N VAL A 351 -4.72 9.33 -29.15
CA VAL A 351 -4.99 9.87 -30.49
C VAL A 351 -3.72 10.49 -31.06
N ARG A 352 -3.35 10.06 -32.28
CA ARG A 352 -2.24 10.64 -33.05
C ARG A 352 -2.74 11.31 -34.34
N PRO A 353 -2.15 12.45 -34.77
CA PRO A 353 -1.09 13.20 -34.09
C PRO A 353 -1.59 13.85 -32.79
N TRP A 354 -0.66 14.18 -31.90
CA TRP A 354 -0.98 14.82 -30.63
C TRP A 354 -1.75 16.15 -30.85
N PRO A 355 -2.71 16.49 -29.97
CA PRO A 355 -3.51 17.69 -30.14
C PRO A 355 -2.63 18.95 -30.08
N PRO A 356 -2.93 19.97 -30.93
CA PRO A 356 -2.20 21.22 -30.93
C PRO A 356 -2.33 21.92 -29.57
N GLY A 357 -1.19 22.27 -28.98
CA GLY A 357 -1.11 22.89 -27.66
C GLY A 357 -0.94 21.92 -26.49
N GLY A 358 -0.72 20.62 -26.72
CA GLY A 358 -0.41 19.64 -25.68
C GLY A 358 -1.65 19.10 -24.94
N LEU A 359 -1.46 18.00 -24.20
CA LEU A 359 -2.52 17.28 -23.52
C LEU A 359 -3.15 18.14 -22.40
N LEU A 360 -4.48 18.14 -22.29
CA LEU A 360 -5.16 18.90 -21.24
C LEU A 360 -4.81 18.40 -19.84
N PHE A 361 -4.52 17.10 -19.70
CA PHE A 361 -4.05 16.51 -18.44
C PHE A 361 -2.73 17.12 -17.99
N ASP A 362 -1.74 17.24 -18.88
CA ASP A 362 -0.42 17.82 -18.57
C ASP A 362 -0.53 19.27 -18.09
N LYS A 363 -1.40 20.06 -18.75
CA LYS A 363 -1.68 21.45 -18.33
C LYS A 363 -2.28 21.49 -16.94
N TRP A 364 -3.20 20.57 -16.64
CA TRP A 364 -3.78 20.46 -15.31
C TRP A 364 -2.74 20.05 -14.27
N MET A 365 -1.84 19.11 -14.58
CA MET A 365 -0.75 18.68 -13.69
C MET A 365 0.13 19.87 -13.28
N LEU A 366 0.56 20.69 -14.23
CA LEU A 366 1.37 21.89 -13.94
C LEU A 366 0.59 22.93 -13.13
N LYS A 367 -0.72 23.08 -13.37
CA LYS A 367 -1.57 23.95 -12.56
C LYS A 367 -1.77 23.42 -11.14
N ALA A 368 -1.88 22.10 -10.98
CA ALA A 368 -2.17 21.46 -9.71
C ALA A 368 -0.94 21.38 -8.79
N PHE A 369 0.23 21.07 -9.36
CA PHE A 369 1.45 20.78 -8.61
C PHE A 369 2.53 21.89 -8.71
N GLY A 370 2.39 22.79 -9.69
CA GLY A 370 3.38 23.83 -9.98
C GLY A 370 4.21 23.51 -11.22
N PRO A 371 5.18 24.38 -11.57
CA PRO A 371 6.14 24.08 -12.62
C PRO A 371 7.02 22.88 -12.25
N LYS A 372 7.54 22.18 -13.27
CA LYS A 372 8.50 21.07 -13.12
C LYS A 372 9.89 21.58 -12.80
N GLU A 373 10.04 22.15 -11.61
CA GLU A 373 11.27 22.76 -11.11
C GLU A 373 11.52 22.26 -9.67
N GLU A 374 12.78 22.26 -9.26
CA GLU A 374 13.13 21.94 -7.87
C GLU A 374 12.46 22.95 -6.94
N GLY A 375 11.76 22.47 -5.91
CA GLY A 375 10.96 23.34 -5.07
C GLY A 375 10.76 22.79 -3.66
N PRO A 376 10.06 23.54 -2.80
CA PRO A 376 9.91 23.18 -1.39
C PRO A 376 9.02 21.96 -1.13
N LYS A 377 8.40 21.39 -2.17
CA LYS A 377 7.46 20.26 -2.08
C LYS A 377 7.88 19.05 -2.89
N TYR A 378 8.60 19.27 -3.98
CA TYR A 378 8.95 18.23 -4.93
C TYR A 378 10.37 18.43 -5.45
N SER A 379 11.06 17.32 -5.66
CA SER A 379 12.30 17.27 -6.42
C SER A 379 12.02 16.87 -7.87
N ILE A 380 12.95 17.18 -8.77
CA ILE A 380 12.88 16.74 -10.18
C ILE A 380 13.97 15.70 -10.51
N PHE A 381 13.68 14.82 -11.46
CA PHE A 381 14.59 13.74 -11.84
C PHE A 381 15.90 14.25 -12.48
N GLU A 382 15.86 15.42 -13.10
CA GLU A 382 17.04 16.03 -13.70
C GLU A 382 18.12 16.36 -12.65
N THR A 383 17.72 16.71 -11.42
CA THR A 383 18.64 16.96 -10.30
C THR A 383 19.45 15.69 -9.98
N VAL A 384 18.78 14.53 -9.88
CA VAL A 384 19.45 13.25 -9.61
C VAL A 384 20.32 12.81 -10.77
N ARG A 385 19.85 12.97 -12.01
CA ARG A 385 20.64 12.63 -13.22
C ARG A 385 21.90 13.48 -13.33
N SER A 386 21.82 14.75 -12.97
CA SER A 386 22.98 15.66 -12.97
C SER A 386 24.00 15.24 -11.90
N ARG A 387 23.55 14.98 -10.66
CA ARG A 387 24.43 14.45 -9.59
C ARG A 387 25.11 13.14 -9.99
N GLN A 388 24.38 12.21 -10.62
CA GLN A 388 24.95 10.95 -11.10
C GLN A 388 25.99 11.13 -12.20
N ARG A 389 25.78 12.08 -13.12
CA ARG A 389 26.77 12.43 -14.15
C ARG A 389 28.05 12.99 -13.52
N GLU A 390 27.91 13.94 -12.58
CA GLU A 390 29.05 14.52 -11.86
C GLU A 390 29.84 13.47 -11.05
N GLU A 391 29.15 12.56 -10.35
CA GLU A 391 29.80 11.47 -9.62
C GLU A 391 30.56 10.51 -10.57
N GLN A 392 30.00 10.23 -11.75
CA GLN A 392 30.66 9.40 -12.74
C GLN A 392 31.90 10.08 -13.32
N GLU A 393 31.80 11.36 -13.68
CA GLU A 393 32.91 12.17 -14.18
C GLU A 393 34.04 12.26 -13.15
N ASN A 394 33.71 12.47 -11.87
CA ASN A 394 34.69 12.51 -10.78
C ASN A 394 35.42 11.16 -10.62
N ARG A 395 34.69 10.03 -10.66
CA ARG A 395 35.30 8.69 -10.59
C ARG A 395 36.20 8.39 -11.79
N GLU A 396 35.83 8.86 -12.98
CA GLU A 396 36.66 8.70 -14.18
C GLU A 396 37.93 9.55 -14.09
N GLN A 397 37.85 10.76 -13.52
CA GLN A 397 39.00 11.62 -13.25
C GLN A 397 39.94 11.02 -12.19
N GLU A 398 39.41 10.51 -11.08
CA GLU A 398 40.20 9.84 -10.04
C GLU A 398 40.96 8.64 -10.60
N LYS A 399 40.28 7.76 -11.35
CA LYS A 399 40.94 6.61 -12.01
C LYS A 399 42.01 7.02 -13.01
N LYS A 400 41.82 8.14 -13.70
CA LYS A 400 42.82 8.67 -14.62
C LYS A 400 44.04 9.18 -13.86
N GLN A 401 43.84 9.90 -12.76
CA GLN A 401 44.93 10.38 -11.90
C GLN A 401 45.70 9.21 -11.25
N GLU A 402 45.02 8.17 -10.78
CA GLU A 402 45.66 6.97 -10.24
C GLU A 402 46.54 6.27 -11.29
N ARG A 403 46.05 6.12 -12.54
CA ARG A 403 46.83 5.55 -13.64
C ARG A 403 48.05 6.41 -14.01
N GLU A 404 47.89 7.73 -14.01
CA GLU A 404 48.99 8.66 -14.29
C GLU A 404 50.06 8.59 -13.19
N GLN A 405 49.67 8.54 -11.92
CA GLN A 405 50.59 8.36 -10.78
C GLN A 405 51.28 6.99 -10.78
N GLU A 406 50.57 5.92 -11.17
CA GLU A 406 51.16 4.59 -11.31
C GLU A 406 52.19 4.55 -12.43
N THR A 407 51.88 5.17 -13.58
CA THR A 407 52.81 5.29 -14.71
C THR A 407 54.05 6.12 -14.35
N GLU A 408 53.89 7.18 -13.57
CA GLU A 408 55.01 8.02 -13.11
C GLU A 408 55.91 7.26 -12.13
N ARG A 409 55.33 6.51 -11.18
CA ARG A 409 56.08 5.63 -10.27
C ARG A 409 56.82 4.51 -10.99
N GLU A 410 56.26 3.96 -12.06
CA GLU A 410 56.96 2.96 -12.88
C GLU A 410 58.15 3.58 -13.61
N ARG A 411 58.00 4.79 -14.18
CA ARG A 411 59.10 5.51 -14.83
C ARG A 411 60.23 5.88 -13.86
N GLU A 412 59.91 6.29 -12.65
CA GLU A 412 60.91 6.56 -11.61
C GLU A 412 61.68 5.29 -11.22
N ARG A 413 60.99 4.15 -11.09
CA ARG A 413 61.63 2.85 -10.82
C ARG A 413 62.53 2.37 -11.95
N GLU A 414 62.17 2.65 -13.20
CA GLU A 414 63.01 2.33 -14.36
C GLU A 414 64.22 3.26 -14.47
N ALA A 415 64.13 4.51 -13.99
CA ALA A 415 65.24 5.46 -13.99
C ALA A 415 66.27 5.21 -12.86
N GLU A 416 65.89 4.48 -11.81
CA GLU A 416 66.76 4.09 -10.69
C GLU A 416 67.50 2.76 -10.89
N GLN A 417 67.22 2.02 -11.97
CA GLN A 417 67.95 0.82 -12.42
C GLN A 417 69.00 1.16 -13.48
#